data_AF-A0A7S0MMA7-F1
#
_entry.id   AF-A0A7S0MMA7-F1
#
_cell.length_a   1.000
_cell.length_b   1.000
_cell.length_c   1.000
_cell.angle_alpha   90.00
_cell.angle_beta   90.00
_cell.angle_gamma   90.00
#
_symmetry.space_group_name_H-M   'P 1'
#
loop_
_entity.id
_entity.type
_entity.pdbx_description
1 polymer ?
#
loop_
_entity_poly.entity_id
_entity_poly.type
_entity_poly.pdbx_seq_one_letter_code
_entity_poly.pdbx_strand_id
1 'polypeptide(L)'
;DPLPPSGLCPPAESAVLSSSPDPLAVLYAWVLSLLAALSRDHRALPEPTLQLLQAQVAELRNHASEALLYTQTQLPYAAVQLASAVVFAFLAQLVAVTAGVAGAALRSRALEPLSTAYFTLALVSFVYLGLLALHAELANPLGDDPCDFPTATYRAALLDATAAVLRHGRAPPP
;
A
#
# COMPACT_ATOMS: atom_id res chain seq x y z
N ASP A 1 -1.19 1.16 -16.48
CA ASP A 1 -0.38 0.35 -17.42
C ASP A 1 0.93 -0.08 -16.79
N PRO A 2 1.18 -1.38 -16.57
CA PRO A 2 2.42 -1.84 -15.98
C PRO A 2 3.43 -2.15 -17.08
N LEU A 3 3.75 -1.18 -17.94
CA LEU A 3 4.98 -1.28 -18.72
C LEU A 3 6.13 -0.86 -17.79
N PRO A 4 7.20 -1.65 -17.67
CA PRO A 4 8.38 -1.20 -16.94
C PRO A 4 8.87 0.12 -17.58
N PRO A 5 9.29 1.11 -16.78
CA PRO A 5 9.97 2.31 -17.26
C PRO A 5 11.04 1.92 -18.26
N SER A 6 11.11 2.71 -19.33
CA SER A 6 12.11 2.61 -20.38
C SER A 6 13.50 2.39 -19.79
N GLY A 7 14.04 1.18 -19.97
CA GLY A 7 15.39 0.79 -19.58
C GLY A 7 15.53 -0.31 -18.53
N LEU A 8 14.46 -0.71 -17.81
CA LEU A 8 14.56 -1.76 -16.79
C LEU A 8 14.42 -3.19 -17.32
N CYS A 9 13.72 -3.36 -18.43
CA CYS A 9 13.50 -4.66 -19.05
C CYS A 9 13.75 -4.54 -20.56
N PRO A 10 14.61 -5.37 -21.15
CA PRO A 10 14.76 -5.47 -22.59
C PRO A 10 13.41 -5.72 -23.28
N PRO A 11 13.20 -5.22 -24.51
CA PRO A 11 11.93 -5.37 -25.20
C PRO A 11 11.52 -6.84 -25.41
N ALA A 12 12.50 -7.73 -25.57
CA ALA A 12 12.25 -9.17 -25.68
C ALA A 12 11.70 -9.78 -24.38
N GLU A 13 12.25 -9.41 -23.23
CA GLU A 13 11.80 -9.87 -21.93
C GLU A 13 10.43 -9.27 -21.57
N SER A 14 10.21 -7.99 -21.90
CA SER A 14 8.92 -7.32 -21.68
C SER A 14 7.78 -8.00 -22.45
N ALA A 15 8.04 -8.50 -23.66
CA ALA A 15 7.05 -9.25 -24.42
C ALA A 15 6.64 -10.55 -23.71
N VAL A 16 7.61 -11.28 -23.15
CA VAL A 16 7.34 -12.51 -22.41
C VAL A 16 6.58 -12.22 -21.11
N LEU A 17 6.97 -11.18 -20.37
CA LEU A 17 6.27 -10.78 -19.15
C LEU A 17 4.82 -10.35 -19.41
N SER A 18 4.58 -9.59 -20.48
CA SER A 18 3.23 -9.13 -20.85
C SER A 18 2.27 -10.23 -21.30
N SER A 19 2.81 -11.38 -21.74
CA SER A 19 2.01 -12.53 -22.17
C SER A 19 1.76 -13.56 -21.08
N SER A 20 2.40 -13.41 -19.91
CA SER A 20 2.23 -14.31 -18.76
C SER A 20 1.03 -13.91 -17.90
N PRO A 21 0.27 -14.87 -17.35
CA PRO A 21 -0.77 -14.57 -16.36
C PRO A 21 -0.21 -14.03 -15.03
N ASP A 22 1.02 -14.42 -14.67
CA ASP A 22 1.75 -13.91 -13.50
C ASP A 22 3.16 -13.50 -13.93
N PRO A 23 3.39 -12.21 -14.18
CA PRO A 23 4.72 -11.70 -14.55
C PRO A 23 5.76 -11.86 -13.43
N LEU A 24 5.36 -11.80 -12.16
CA LEU A 24 6.30 -11.90 -11.04
C LEU A 24 6.83 -13.33 -10.92
N ALA A 25 5.96 -14.34 -11.00
CA ALA A 25 6.39 -15.74 -10.97
C ALA A 25 7.42 -16.06 -12.07
N VAL A 26 7.23 -15.50 -13.26
CA VAL A 26 8.17 -15.65 -14.38
C VAL A 26 9.52 -15.00 -14.07
N LEU A 27 9.53 -13.78 -13.53
CA LEU A 27 10.76 -13.09 -13.12
C LEU A 27 11.55 -13.91 -12.08
N TYR A 28 10.88 -14.44 -11.06
CA TYR A 28 11.53 -15.28 -10.04
C TYR A 28 12.07 -16.57 -10.63
N ALA A 29 11.35 -17.21 -11.55
CA ALA A 29 11.82 -18.40 -12.25
C ALA A 29 13.09 -18.12 -13.07
N TRP A 30 13.20 -16.94 -13.70
CA TRP A 30 14.41 -16.53 -14.39
C TRP A 30 15.58 -16.33 -13.43
N VAL A 31 15.37 -15.64 -12.30
CA VAL A 31 16.41 -15.44 -11.28
C VAL A 31 16.91 -16.77 -10.74
N LEU A 32 16.02 -17.70 -10.41
CA LEU A 32 16.39 -19.04 -9.94
C LEU A 32 17.15 -19.84 -11.01
N SER A 33 16.74 -19.72 -12.28
CA SER A 33 17.44 -20.36 -13.40
C SER A 33 18.85 -19.82 -13.59
N LEU A 34 19.05 -18.50 -13.41
CA LEU A 34 20.37 -17.87 -13.44
C LEU A 34 21.25 -18.36 -12.28
N LEU A 35 20.70 -18.43 -11.06
CA LEU A 35 21.42 -19.00 -9.91
C LEU A 35 21.79 -20.47 -10.13
N ALA A 36 20.89 -21.27 -10.71
CA ALA A 36 21.16 -22.67 -11.04
C ALA A 36 22.17 -22.83 -12.19
N ALA A 37 22.24 -21.88 -13.12
CA ALA A 37 23.27 -21.86 -14.15
C ALA A 37 24.65 -21.53 -13.54
N LEU A 38 24.69 -20.56 -12.62
CA LEU A 38 25.91 -20.16 -11.89
C LEU A 38 26.44 -21.29 -10.99
N SER A 39 25.57 -22.15 -10.44
CA SER A 39 26.02 -23.28 -9.61
C SER A 39 26.76 -24.36 -10.40
N ARG A 40 26.39 -24.54 -11.68
CA ARG A 40 27.06 -25.46 -12.60
C ARG A 40 28.45 -24.96 -13.01
N ASP A 41 28.65 -23.66 -12.99
CA ASP A 41 29.95 -23.05 -13.25
C ASP A 41 30.74 -22.95 -11.93
N HIS A 42 31.50 -24.01 -11.61
CA HIS A 42 32.23 -24.19 -10.34
C HIS A 42 33.24 -23.09 -9.97
N ARG A 43 33.37 -22.04 -10.79
CA ARG A 43 34.22 -20.87 -10.56
C ARG A 43 33.47 -19.65 -10.01
N ALA A 44 32.14 -19.68 -9.93
CA ALA A 44 31.36 -18.48 -9.64
C ALA A 44 31.14 -18.22 -8.14
N LEU A 45 30.61 -19.19 -7.39
CA LEU A 45 30.21 -18.98 -5.98
C LEU A 45 30.33 -20.26 -5.14
N PRO A 46 30.75 -20.16 -3.86
CA PRO A 46 30.66 -21.26 -2.91
C PRO A 46 29.20 -21.70 -2.67
N GLU A 47 28.98 -23.00 -2.51
CA GLU A 47 27.67 -23.61 -2.20
C GLU A 47 26.90 -22.92 -1.04
N PRO A 48 27.49 -22.60 0.13
CA PRO A 48 26.75 -21.94 1.20
C PRO A 48 26.25 -20.53 0.80
N THR A 49 27.00 -19.82 -0.04
CA THR A 49 26.59 -18.50 -0.55
C THR A 49 25.43 -18.64 -1.53
N LEU A 50 25.45 -19.67 -2.38
CA LEU A 50 24.35 -19.95 -3.29
C LEU A 50 23.06 -20.29 -2.54
N GLN A 51 23.13 -21.12 -1.51
CA GLN A 51 21.98 -21.46 -0.67
C GLN A 51 21.40 -20.23 0.02
N LEU A 52 22.25 -19.35 0.54
CA LEU A 52 21.83 -18.07 1.11
C LEU A 52 21.11 -17.18 0.07
N LEU A 53 21.66 -17.06 -1.14
CA LEU A 53 21.04 -16.27 -2.20
C LEU A 53 19.68 -16.85 -2.64
N GLN A 54 19.57 -18.18 -2.76
CA GLN A 54 18.30 -18.84 -3.06
C GLN A 54 17.25 -18.58 -1.96
N ALA A 55 17.67 -18.63 -0.68
CA ALA A 55 16.79 -18.31 0.44
C ALA A 55 16.31 -16.86 0.40
N GLN A 56 17.21 -15.91 0.11
CA GLN A 56 16.88 -14.49 -0.02
C GLN A 56 15.95 -14.21 -1.22
N VAL A 57 16.12 -14.89 -2.35
CA VAL A 57 15.20 -14.79 -3.50
C VAL A 57 13.82 -15.35 -3.17
N ALA A 58 13.75 -16.47 -2.44
CA ALA A 58 12.48 -17.03 -1.98
C ALA A 58 11.78 -16.10 -0.97
N GLU A 59 12.53 -15.47 -0.08
CA GLU A 59 12.02 -14.48 0.87
C GLU A 59 11.48 -13.24 0.14
N LEU A 60 12.23 -12.70 -0.82
CA LEU A 60 11.79 -11.58 -1.66
C LEU A 60 10.48 -11.89 -2.39
N ARG A 61 10.33 -13.11 -2.92
CA ARG A 61 9.07 -13.58 -3.53
C ARG A 61 7.92 -13.52 -2.54
N ASN A 62 8.11 -14.04 -1.33
CA ASN A 62 7.06 -14.08 -0.34
C ASN A 62 6.61 -12.66 0.06
N HIS A 63 7.56 -11.74 0.28
CA HIS A 63 7.25 -10.33 0.56
C HIS A 63 6.50 -9.64 -0.59
N ALA A 64 6.90 -9.89 -1.83
CA ALA A 64 6.21 -9.35 -3.00
C ALA A 64 4.79 -9.93 -3.15
N SER A 65 4.62 -11.23 -2.93
CA SER A 65 3.31 -11.88 -2.94
C SER A 65 2.41 -11.39 -1.81
N GLU A 66 2.95 -11.12 -0.63
CA GLU A 66 2.22 -10.57 0.50
C GLU A 66 1.75 -9.13 0.21
N ALA A 67 2.62 -8.29 -0.35
CA ALA A 67 2.24 -6.94 -0.79
C ALA A 67 1.12 -6.99 -1.87
N LEU A 68 1.22 -7.93 -2.82
CA LEU A 68 0.16 -8.14 -3.81
C LEU A 68 -1.14 -8.67 -3.18
N LEU A 69 -1.04 -9.57 -2.20
CA LEU A 69 -2.20 -10.06 -1.48
C LEU A 69 -2.96 -8.89 -0.86
N TYR A 70 -2.29 -8.01 -0.10
CA TYR A 70 -2.95 -6.88 0.54
C TYR A 70 -3.54 -5.86 -0.44
N THR A 71 -2.96 -5.70 -1.62
CA THR A 71 -3.49 -4.78 -2.64
C THR A 71 -4.65 -5.39 -3.44
N GLN A 72 -4.64 -6.71 -3.64
CA GLN A 72 -5.68 -7.42 -4.40
C GLN A 72 -6.86 -7.85 -3.53
N THR A 73 -6.62 -8.17 -2.25
CA THR A 73 -7.66 -8.54 -1.29
C THR A 73 -8.02 -7.35 -0.43
N GLN A 74 -8.78 -6.43 -1.00
CA GLN A 74 -9.39 -5.33 -0.25
C GLN A 74 -10.37 -5.86 0.80
N LEU A 75 -10.66 -5.03 1.81
CA LEU A 75 -11.70 -5.34 2.79
C LEU A 75 -13.00 -5.74 2.09
N PRO A 76 -13.72 -6.76 2.58
CA PRO A 76 -14.98 -7.17 1.98
C PRO A 76 -15.91 -5.97 1.85
N TYR A 77 -16.44 -5.75 0.64
CA TYR A 77 -17.31 -4.60 0.34
C TYR A 77 -18.46 -4.46 1.35
N ALA A 78 -19.05 -5.58 1.78
CA ALA A 78 -20.11 -5.61 2.78
C ALA A 78 -19.67 -5.00 4.13
N ALA A 79 -18.42 -5.21 4.55
CA ALA A 79 -17.89 -4.67 5.80
C ALA A 79 -17.74 -3.13 5.72
N VAL A 80 -17.23 -2.61 4.59
CA VAL A 80 -17.07 -1.17 4.37
C VAL A 80 -18.42 -0.46 4.31
N GLN A 81 -19.40 -1.07 3.62
CA GLN A 81 -20.76 -0.54 3.55
C GLN A 81 -21.44 -0.55 4.92
N LEU A 82 -21.28 -1.62 5.69
CA LEU A 82 -21.82 -1.72 7.04
C LEU A 82 -21.23 -0.64 7.96
N ALA A 83 -19.91 -0.46 7.95
CA ALA A 83 -19.24 0.58 8.74
C ALA A 83 -19.74 1.98 8.37
N SER A 84 -19.83 2.28 7.06
CA SER A 84 -20.34 3.55 6.55
C SER A 84 -21.80 3.78 6.97
N ALA A 85 -22.65 2.77 6.81
CA ALA A 85 -24.06 2.84 7.19
C ALA A 85 -24.24 3.09 8.69
N VAL A 86 -23.43 2.46 9.55
CA VAL A 86 -23.46 2.68 11.00
C VAL A 86 -23.08 4.13 11.35
N VAL A 87 -22.02 4.67 10.73
CA VAL A 87 -21.62 6.07 10.94
C VAL A 87 -22.72 7.03 10.51
N PHE A 88 -23.31 6.84 9.32
CA PHE A 88 -24.39 7.72 8.85
C PHE A 88 -25.66 7.60 9.68
N ALA A 89 -26.03 6.40 10.13
CA ALA A 89 -27.17 6.21 11.03
C ALA A 89 -26.95 6.92 12.37
N PHE A 90 -25.75 6.82 12.94
CA PHE A 90 -25.38 7.53 14.15
C PHE A 90 -25.44 9.06 13.97
N LEU A 91 -24.88 9.58 12.87
CA LEU A 91 -24.92 11.03 12.57
C LEU A 91 -26.35 11.53 12.35
N ALA A 92 -27.21 10.76 11.68
CA ALA A 92 -28.62 11.09 11.51
C ALA A 92 -29.34 11.20 12.87
N GLN A 93 -29.10 10.24 13.77
CA GLN A 93 -29.62 10.28 15.13
C GLN A 93 -29.08 11.49 15.92
N LEU A 94 -27.78 11.79 15.79
CA LEU A 94 -27.14 12.93 16.43
C LEU A 94 -27.78 14.25 15.98
N VAL A 95 -28.04 14.42 14.68
CA VAL A 95 -28.75 15.59 14.14
C VAL A 95 -30.15 15.71 14.76
N ALA A 96 -30.91 14.61 14.84
CA ALA A 96 -32.25 14.63 15.42
C ALA A 96 -32.23 15.06 16.91
N VAL A 97 -31.31 14.50 17.70
CA VAL A 97 -31.19 14.84 19.14
C VAL A 97 -30.73 16.28 19.34
N THR A 98 -29.68 16.71 18.64
CA THR A 98 -29.15 18.07 18.77
C THR A 98 -30.12 19.14 18.28
N ALA A 99 -30.89 18.86 17.21
CA ALA A 99 -31.99 19.72 16.78
C ALA A 99 -33.09 19.84 17.84
N GLY A 100 -33.42 18.76 18.54
CA GLY A 100 -34.37 18.77 19.66
C GLY A 100 -33.89 19.65 20.82
N VAL A 101 -32.63 19.50 21.23
CA VAL A 101 -32.01 20.33 22.29
C VAL A 101 -31.94 21.80 21.87
N ALA A 102 -31.48 22.08 20.66
CA ALA A 102 -31.41 23.44 20.12
C ALA A 102 -32.80 24.10 20.03
N GLY A 103 -33.80 23.36 19.57
CA GLY A 103 -35.19 23.84 19.49
C GLY A 103 -35.77 24.15 20.87
N ALA A 104 -35.51 23.31 21.88
CA ALA A 104 -35.92 23.59 23.26
C ALA A 104 -35.20 24.82 23.83
N ALA A 105 -33.90 24.94 23.61
CA ALA A 105 -33.06 26.06 24.03
C ALA A 105 -33.50 27.41 23.43
N LEU A 106 -33.87 27.41 22.14
CA LEU A 106 -34.40 28.59 21.46
C LEU A 106 -35.71 29.07 22.09
N ARG A 107 -36.61 28.14 22.48
CA ARG A 107 -37.86 28.49 23.15
C ARG A 107 -37.63 29.07 24.54
N SER A 108 -36.67 28.55 25.30
CA SER A 108 -36.34 29.04 26.64
C SER A 108 -35.35 30.22 26.64
N ARG A 109 -34.87 30.66 25.48
CA ARG A 109 -33.80 31.68 25.31
C ARG A 109 -32.51 31.33 26.09
N ALA A 110 -32.25 30.04 26.29
CA ALA A 110 -31.07 29.56 26.98
C ALA A 110 -29.92 29.37 25.98
N LEU A 111 -28.92 30.25 26.02
CA LEU A 111 -27.80 30.24 25.07
C LEU A 111 -26.82 29.08 25.31
N GLU A 112 -26.64 28.67 26.57
CA GLU A 112 -25.73 27.59 26.94
C GLU A 112 -26.09 26.26 26.23
N PRO A 113 -27.30 25.68 26.38
CA PRO A 113 -27.64 24.42 25.70
C PRO A 113 -27.68 24.56 24.17
N LEU A 114 -27.97 25.76 23.65
CA LEU A 114 -27.92 26.03 22.22
C LEU A 114 -26.48 25.91 21.69
N SER A 115 -25.53 26.57 22.37
CA SER A 115 -24.12 26.51 22.00
C SER A 115 -23.55 25.09 22.11
N THR A 116 -23.89 24.37 23.18
CA THR A 116 -23.48 22.98 23.38
C THR A 116 -24.03 22.06 22.29
N ALA A 117 -25.28 22.23 21.88
CA ALA A 117 -25.88 21.42 20.82
C ALA A 117 -25.14 21.58 19.48
N TYR A 118 -24.87 22.83 19.07
CA TYR A 118 -24.13 23.10 17.84
C TYR A 118 -22.67 22.63 17.91
N PHE A 119 -21.99 22.91 19.02
CA PHE A 119 -20.60 22.50 19.19
C PHE A 119 -20.47 20.97 19.20
N THR A 120 -21.36 20.27 19.90
CA THR A 120 -21.39 18.81 19.93
C THR A 120 -21.66 18.24 18.54
N LEU A 121 -22.64 18.79 17.81
CA LEU A 121 -22.95 18.35 16.45
C LEU A 121 -21.73 18.51 15.53
N ALA A 122 -21.09 19.68 15.56
CA ALA A 122 -19.93 19.98 14.71
C ALA A 122 -18.73 19.09 15.05
N LEU A 123 -18.36 19.01 16.33
CA LEU A 123 -17.20 18.24 16.79
C LEU A 123 -17.38 16.76 16.50
N VAL A 124 -18.52 16.18 16.87
CA VAL A 124 -18.77 14.75 16.69
C VAL A 124 -18.87 14.42 15.20
N SER A 125 -19.55 15.24 14.39
CA SER A 125 -19.60 15.02 12.94
C SER A 125 -18.23 15.08 12.29
N PHE A 126 -17.40 16.07 12.67
CA PHE A 126 -16.03 16.19 12.18
C PHE A 126 -15.19 14.96 12.52
N VAL A 127 -15.25 14.48 13.76
CA VAL A 127 -14.50 13.30 14.20
C VAL A 127 -14.95 12.05 13.42
N TYR A 128 -16.25 11.77 13.35
CA TYR A 128 -16.74 10.54 12.71
C TYR A 128 -16.54 10.55 11.19
N LEU A 129 -16.80 11.67 10.53
CA LEU A 129 -16.54 11.81 9.09
C LEU A 129 -15.04 11.78 8.80
N GLY A 130 -14.22 12.40 9.65
CA GLY A 130 -12.76 12.36 9.54
C GLY A 130 -12.20 10.95 9.70
N LEU A 131 -12.70 10.16 10.65
CA LEU A 131 -12.31 8.76 10.82
C LEU A 131 -12.73 7.90 9.61
N LEU A 132 -13.93 8.13 9.07
CA LEU A 132 -14.39 7.42 7.88
C LEU A 132 -13.55 7.79 6.64
N ALA A 133 -13.19 9.06 6.48
CA ALA A 133 -12.30 9.52 5.42
C ALA A 133 -10.89 8.92 5.58
N LEU A 134 -10.31 8.96 6.79
CA LEU A 134 -9.02 8.34 7.07
C LEU A 134 -9.01 6.85 6.73
N HIS A 135 -10.09 6.13 7.04
CA HIS A 135 -10.22 4.72 6.67
C HIS A 135 -10.23 4.52 5.15
N ALA A 136 -10.88 5.42 4.40
CA ALA A 136 -10.91 5.37 2.95
C ALA A 136 -9.51 5.60 2.34
N GLU A 137 -8.76 6.59 2.84
CA GLU A 137 -7.38 6.88 2.42
C GLU A 137 -6.46 5.67 2.71
N LEU A 138 -6.53 5.11 3.91
CA LEU A 138 -5.70 3.97 4.31
C LEU A 138 -6.04 2.66 3.58
N ALA A 139 -7.20 2.60 2.90
CA ALA A 139 -7.62 1.39 2.19
C ALA A 139 -6.79 1.12 0.93
N ASN A 140 -6.15 2.16 0.35
CA ASN A 140 -5.32 2.01 -0.84
C ASN A 140 -4.03 2.86 -0.75
N PRO A 141 -3.03 2.44 0.06
CA PRO A 141 -1.83 3.23 0.30
C PRO A 141 -0.83 3.27 -0.88
N LEU A 142 -1.15 2.61 -2.00
CA LEU A 142 -0.35 2.57 -3.23
C LEU A 142 -1.05 3.26 -4.41
N GLY A 143 -2.02 4.13 -4.12
CA GLY A 143 -2.69 4.95 -5.12
C GLY A 143 -1.84 6.16 -5.53
N ASP A 144 -2.55 7.23 -5.91
CA ASP A 144 -2.00 8.50 -6.36
C ASP A 144 -2.33 9.66 -5.38
N ASP A 145 -2.78 9.34 -4.16
CA ASP A 145 -3.16 10.34 -3.17
C ASP A 145 -1.91 10.93 -2.48
N PRO A 146 -1.95 12.19 -1.99
CA PRO A 146 -0.80 12.84 -1.36
C PRO A 146 -0.26 12.11 -0.12
N CYS A 147 -1.10 11.29 0.51
CA CYS A 147 -0.77 10.49 1.69
C CYS A 147 -0.23 9.09 1.35
N ASP A 148 -0.23 8.71 0.06
CA ASP A 148 0.21 7.40 -0.38
C ASP A 148 1.73 7.24 -0.35
N PHE A 149 2.18 5.99 -0.39
CA PHE A 149 3.60 5.70 -0.41
C PHE A 149 4.25 6.24 -1.69
N PRO A 150 5.41 6.94 -1.59
CA PRO A 150 6.09 7.53 -2.74
C PRO A 150 6.83 6.45 -3.56
N THR A 151 6.07 5.60 -4.24
CA THR A 151 6.56 4.41 -4.96
C THR A 151 7.61 4.77 -6.01
N ALA A 152 7.45 5.90 -6.71
CA ALA A 152 8.42 6.37 -7.69
C ALA A 152 9.78 6.72 -7.04
N THR A 153 9.77 7.42 -5.91
CA THR A 153 10.98 7.78 -5.16
C THR A 153 11.67 6.55 -4.59
N TYR A 154 10.90 5.65 -3.98
CA TYR A 154 11.43 4.40 -3.43
C TYR A 154 12.07 3.53 -4.52
N ARG A 155 11.40 3.42 -5.66
CA ARG A 155 11.93 2.72 -6.83
C ARG A 155 13.24 3.34 -7.33
N ALA A 156 13.30 4.66 -7.50
CA ALA A 156 14.51 5.33 -7.95
C ALA A 156 15.69 5.06 -7.00
N ALA A 157 15.45 5.18 -5.69
CA ALA A 157 16.45 4.87 -4.67
C ALA A 157 16.95 3.42 -4.72
N LEU A 158 16.05 2.45 -4.94
CA LEU A 158 16.43 1.03 -5.09
C LEU A 158 17.29 0.78 -6.33
N LEU A 159 16.96 1.42 -7.45
CA LEU A 159 17.74 1.30 -8.68
C LEU A 159 19.14 1.89 -8.53
N ASP A 160 19.23 3.06 -7.91
CA ASP A 160 20.50 3.72 -7.65
C ASP A 160 21.38 2.89 -6.69
N ALA A 161 20.79 2.37 -5.61
CA ALA A 161 21.49 1.48 -4.68
C ALA A 161 22.00 0.21 -5.36
N THR A 162 21.16 -0.43 -6.18
CA THR A 162 21.54 -1.64 -6.93
C THR A 162 22.65 -1.35 -7.94
N ALA A 163 22.54 -0.23 -8.67
CA ALA A 163 23.57 0.20 -9.61
C ALA A 163 24.89 0.50 -8.90
N ALA A 164 24.86 1.13 -7.72
CA ALA A 164 26.04 1.39 -6.91
C ALA A 164 26.72 0.10 -6.45
N VAL A 165 25.95 -0.90 -5.98
CA VAL A 165 26.48 -2.22 -5.62
C VAL A 165 27.14 -2.90 -6.82
N LEU A 166 26.53 -2.84 -8.01
CA LEU A 166 27.11 -3.45 -9.21
C LEU A 166 28.39 -2.74 -9.68
N ARG A 167 28.46 -1.41 -9.56
CA ARG A 167 29.65 -0.61 -9.94
C ARG A 167 30.79 -0.76 -8.94
N HIS A 168 30.49 -0.73 -7.66
CA HIS A 168 31.49 -0.63 -6.59
C HIS A 168 31.72 -1.93 -5.82
N GLY A 169 30.88 -2.95 -5.97
CA GLY A 169 31.05 -4.24 -5.29
C GLY A 169 32.29 -5.02 -5.70
N ARG A 170 32.98 -4.59 -6.77
CA ARG A 170 34.28 -5.13 -7.19
C ARG A 170 35.48 -4.29 -6.72
N ALA A 171 35.24 -3.11 -6.15
CA ALA A 171 36.30 -2.26 -5.63
C ALA A 171 36.68 -2.72 -4.21
N PRO A 172 37.98 -2.78 -3.85
CA PRO A 172 38.39 -3.08 -2.49
C PRO A 172 37.92 -1.96 -1.53
N PRO A 173 37.60 -2.28 -0.27
CA PRO A 173 37.33 -1.25 0.73
C PRO A 173 38.59 -0.38 0.92
N PRO A 174 38.42 0.93 1.17
CA PRO A 174 39.53 1.82 1.47
C PRO A 174 40.27 1.43 2.77
#